data_AF-A0A914MIK4-F1
#
_entry.id   AF-A0A914MIK4-F1
#
_cell.length_a   1.000
_cell.length_b   1.000
_cell.length_c   1.000
_cell.angle_alpha   90.00
_cell.angle_beta   90.00
_cell.angle_gamma   90.00
#
_symmetry.space_group_name_H-M   'P 1'
#
loop_
_entity.id
_entity.type
_entity.pdbx_description
1 polymer ?
#
loop_
_entity_poly.entity_id
_entity_poly.type
_entity_poly.pdbx_seq_one_letter_code
_entity_poly.pdbx_strand_id
1 'polypeptide(L)'
;MQFCEENFANTDYIKPSNLTDWQPNPKNFELINDPKWRKFAVALHQIWPLLTREFIDDVHKNQHFYPVISVPNRFLVPGGFFKVFFYWDTYWILKGLYFSNLIETSYGVLKNFAHLLNYHGFIPNSGNIQLSRRSQPPFFTQMIKDYFDITKNKSFLQEFLPLAEKELKWWNQNRSIIFEFKGKNYLMFQYKVGKE
;
A
#
# COMPACT_ATOMS: atom_id res chain seq x y z
N MET A 1 33.47 -1.37 14.08
CA MET A 1 32.18 -1.90 14.55
C MET A 1 31.71 -1.23 15.84
N GLN A 2 32.62 -0.98 16.80
CA GLN A 2 32.31 -0.29 18.06
C GLN A 2 31.45 0.98 17.91
N PHE A 3 31.81 1.93 17.02
CA PHE A 3 30.99 3.12 16.79
C PHE A 3 29.53 2.79 16.40
N CYS A 4 29.31 1.79 15.53
CA CYS A 4 27.96 1.43 15.11
C CYS A 4 27.16 0.80 16.26
N GLU A 5 27.79 -0.06 17.05
CA GLU A 5 27.16 -0.72 18.21
C GLU A 5 26.82 0.29 19.32
N GLU A 6 27.65 1.31 19.50
CA GLU A 6 27.46 2.36 20.51
C GLU A 6 26.41 3.41 20.11
N ASN A 7 26.21 3.65 18.81
CA ASN A 7 25.41 4.77 18.31
C ASN A 7 24.14 4.37 17.55
N PHE A 8 23.99 3.11 17.14
CA PHE A 8 22.83 2.64 16.38
C PHE A 8 22.18 1.44 17.07
N ALA A 9 20.94 1.62 17.49
CA ALA A 9 20.14 0.54 18.03
C ALA A 9 19.70 -0.41 16.91
N ASN A 10 19.90 -1.71 17.11
CA ASN A 10 19.31 -2.75 16.26
C ASN A 10 17.93 -3.15 16.82
N THR A 11 16.95 -2.27 16.64
CA THR A 11 15.58 -2.46 17.16
C THR A 11 14.58 -2.66 16.04
N ASP A 12 13.62 -3.55 16.27
CA ASP A 12 12.47 -3.69 15.41
C ASP A 12 11.56 -2.47 15.55
N TYR A 13 11.15 -1.90 14.41
CA TYR A 13 10.24 -0.75 14.33
C TYR A 13 8.84 -1.15 13.83
N ILE A 14 8.64 -2.45 13.58
CA ILE A 14 7.37 -3.05 13.20
C ILE A 14 7.13 -4.29 14.05
N LYS A 15 5.86 -4.64 14.25
CA LYS A 15 5.45 -5.87 14.91
C LYS A 15 4.38 -6.59 14.09
N PRO A 16 4.24 -7.93 14.21
CA PRO A 16 3.08 -8.64 13.68
C PRO A 16 1.78 -8.03 14.19
N SER A 17 0.76 -7.99 13.35
CA SER A 17 -0.57 -7.47 13.69
C SER A 17 -1.64 -8.47 13.29
N ASN A 18 -2.65 -8.64 14.16
CA ASN A 18 -3.74 -9.57 13.91
C ASN A 18 -4.75 -8.96 12.94
N LEU A 19 -5.28 -9.81 12.06
CA LEU A 19 -6.36 -9.47 11.13
C LEU A 19 -7.70 -9.76 11.81
N THR A 20 -8.43 -8.70 12.20
CA THR A 20 -9.69 -8.79 12.94
C THR A 20 -10.82 -9.45 12.15
N ASP A 21 -10.79 -9.29 10.82
CA ASP A 21 -11.76 -9.82 9.87
C ASP A 21 -11.31 -11.15 9.22
N TRP A 22 -10.21 -11.74 9.67
CA TRP A 22 -9.72 -13.01 9.13
C TRP A 22 -10.51 -14.20 9.66
N GLN A 23 -10.88 -15.09 8.75
CA GLN A 23 -11.61 -16.32 9.06
C GLN A 23 -10.98 -17.49 8.29
N PRO A 24 -10.78 -18.66 8.91
CA PRO A 24 -9.99 -19.74 8.31
C PRO A 24 -10.53 -20.26 6.98
N ASN A 25 -11.84 -20.16 6.76
CA ASN A 25 -12.52 -20.63 5.55
C ASN A 25 -13.44 -19.53 4.98
N PRO A 26 -12.90 -18.60 4.17
CA PRO A 26 -13.72 -17.60 3.48
C PRO A 26 -14.67 -18.25 2.48
N LYS A 27 -15.95 -17.85 2.50
CA LYS A 27 -17.00 -18.38 1.61
C LYS A 27 -16.64 -18.28 0.12
N ASN A 28 -15.90 -17.25 -0.27
CA ASN A 28 -15.47 -17.05 -1.66
C ASN A 28 -14.65 -18.22 -2.23
N PHE A 29 -14.04 -19.07 -1.39
CA PHE A 29 -13.25 -20.20 -1.86
C PHE A 29 -14.11 -21.35 -2.38
N GLU A 30 -15.40 -21.38 -2.02
CA GLU A 30 -16.39 -22.31 -2.57
C GLU A 30 -16.63 -22.05 -4.06
N LEU A 31 -16.39 -20.82 -4.53
CA LEU A 31 -16.48 -20.45 -5.95
C LEU A 31 -15.39 -21.09 -6.82
N ILE A 32 -14.32 -21.62 -6.20
CA ILE A 32 -13.24 -22.29 -6.92
C ILE A 32 -13.62 -23.76 -7.11
N ASN A 33 -14.04 -24.14 -8.31
CA ASN A 33 -14.45 -25.52 -8.62
C ASN A 33 -13.29 -26.51 -8.59
N ASP A 34 -12.11 -26.12 -9.08
CA ASP A 34 -10.94 -26.98 -9.15
C ASP A 34 -10.32 -27.19 -7.75
N PRO A 35 -10.23 -28.45 -7.25
CA PRO A 35 -9.67 -28.74 -5.92
C PRO A 35 -8.22 -28.29 -5.75
N LYS A 36 -7.40 -28.33 -6.81
CA LYS A 36 -6.00 -27.90 -6.78
C LYS A 36 -5.92 -26.40 -6.53
N TRP A 37 -6.70 -25.61 -7.27
CA TRP A 37 -6.74 -24.16 -7.10
C TRP A 37 -7.37 -23.75 -5.78
N ARG A 38 -8.37 -24.49 -5.29
CA ARG A 38 -8.95 -24.26 -3.96
C ARG A 38 -7.91 -24.50 -2.85
N LYS A 39 -7.15 -25.59 -2.92
CA LYS A 39 -6.05 -25.87 -1.98
C LYS A 39 -4.98 -24.78 -2.00
N PHE A 40 -4.63 -24.28 -3.19
CA PHE A 40 -3.71 -23.17 -3.34
C PHE A 40 -4.25 -21.88 -2.71
N ALA A 41 -5.51 -21.52 -2.95
CA ALA A 41 -6.14 -20.34 -2.35
C ALA A 41 -6.18 -20.42 -0.81
N VAL A 42 -6.49 -21.60 -0.25
CA VAL A 42 -6.42 -21.84 1.20
C VAL A 42 -5.00 -21.63 1.72
N ALA A 43 -3.98 -22.17 1.04
CA ALA A 43 -2.59 -21.98 1.45
C ALA A 43 -2.17 -20.51 1.41
N LEU A 44 -2.56 -19.77 0.35
CA LEU A 44 -2.33 -18.33 0.24
C LEU A 44 -3.01 -17.56 1.39
N HIS A 45 -4.24 -17.93 1.74
CA HIS A 45 -5.03 -17.28 2.79
C HIS A 45 -4.37 -17.34 4.18
N GLN A 46 -3.70 -18.46 4.47
CA GLN A 46 -2.96 -18.65 5.72
C GLN A 46 -1.71 -17.75 5.81
N ILE A 47 -1.25 -17.18 4.69
CA ILE A 47 -0.06 -16.32 4.66
C ILE A 47 -0.41 -14.89 5.10
N TRP A 48 -1.66 -14.42 4.94
CA TRP A 48 -1.99 -13.02 5.25
C TRP A 48 -1.63 -12.58 6.67
N PRO A 49 -1.99 -13.33 7.74
CA PRO A 49 -1.58 -12.96 9.09
C PRO A 49 -0.05 -12.89 9.26
N LEU A 50 0.70 -13.72 8.52
CA LEU A 50 2.16 -13.75 8.58
C LEU A 50 2.80 -12.53 7.90
N LEU A 51 2.09 -11.87 6.98
CA LEU A 51 2.56 -10.68 6.25
C LEU A 51 2.01 -9.37 6.81
N THR A 52 1.04 -9.42 7.73
CA THR A 52 0.47 -8.21 8.34
C THR A 52 1.41 -7.65 9.40
N ARG A 53 1.70 -6.37 9.29
CA ARG A 53 2.56 -5.61 10.22
C ARG A 53 1.87 -4.33 10.63
N GLU A 54 2.25 -3.81 11.79
CA GLU A 54 1.97 -2.45 12.20
C GLU A 54 3.23 -1.83 12.81
N PHE A 55 3.32 -0.50 12.77
CA PHE A 55 4.41 0.21 13.43
C PHE A 55 4.22 0.14 14.95
N ILE A 56 5.33 0.12 15.68
CA ILE A 56 5.29 0.26 17.15
C ILE A 56 4.98 1.72 17.52
N ASP A 57 4.41 1.94 18.71
CA ASP A 57 4.02 3.28 19.18
C ASP A 57 5.17 4.28 19.16
N ASP A 58 6.40 3.83 19.40
CA ASP A 58 7.58 4.70 19.40
C ASP A 58 7.87 5.29 18.02
N VAL A 59 7.60 4.56 16.93
CA VAL A 59 7.75 5.10 15.57
C VAL A 59 6.80 6.27 15.33
N HIS A 60 5.58 6.21 15.87
CA HIS A 60 4.61 7.29 15.72
C HIS A 60 4.99 8.54 16.53
N LYS A 61 5.65 8.37 17.68
CA LYS A 61 6.10 9.47 18.54
C LYS A 61 7.43 10.05 18.07
N ASN A 62 8.33 9.20 17.60
CA ASN A 62 9.74 9.51 17.36
C ASN A 62 10.21 9.08 15.95
N GLN A 63 9.38 9.29 14.92
CA GLN A 63 9.66 8.82 13.55
C GLN A 63 11.05 9.21 13.00
N HIS A 64 11.61 10.34 13.44
CA HIS A 64 12.92 10.82 12.99
C HIS A 64 14.10 9.92 13.38
N PHE A 65 13.94 9.01 14.34
CA PHE A 65 14.94 7.97 14.66
C PHE A 65 14.85 6.74 13.76
N TYR A 66 13.80 6.62 12.95
CA TYR A 66 13.52 5.42 12.17
C TYR A 66 13.62 5.67 10.66
N PRO A 67 14.13 4.72 9.87
CA PRO A 67 14.29 4.88 8.42
C PRO A 67 12.97 4.64 7.66
N VAL A 68 11.82 5.03 8.23
CA VAL A 68 10.49 4.71 7.72
C VAL A 68 9.56 5.92 7.69
N ILE A 69 8.54 5.82 6.87
CA ILE A 69 7.37 6.68 6.85
C ILE A 69 6.23 5.91 7.52
N SER A 70 5.82 6.37 8.70
CA SER A 70 4.77 5.69 9.45
C SER A 70 3.39 5.92 8.83
N VAL A 71 2.50 4.93 9.01
CA VAL A 71 1.09 5.01 8.62
C VAL A 71 0.22 4.52 9.77
N PRO A 72 -1.01 5.05 9.93
CA PRO A 72 -1.78 4.86 11.16
C PRO A 72 -2.47 3.49 11.31
N ASN A 73 -2.60 2.72 10.24
CA ASN A 73 -3.24 1.40 10.28
C ASN A 73 -2.23 0.30 9.93
N ARG A 74 -2.59 -0.94 10.26
CA ARG A 74 -1.87 -2.13 9.79
C ARG A 74 -1.70 -2.14 8.27
N PHE A 75 -0.59 -2.72 7.81
CA PHE A 75 -0.25 -2.86 6.40
C PHE A 75 0.28 -4.27 6.12
N LEU A 76 0.30 -4.66 4.85
CA LEU A 76 0.89 -5.92 4.43
C LEU A 76 2.21 -5.66 3.73
N VAL A 77 3.16 -6.56 3.97
CA VAL A 77 4.47 -6.53 3.33
C VAL A 77 4.52 -7.58 2.21
N PRO A 78 5.32 -7.37 1.14
CA PRO A 78 5.51 -8.39 0.11
C PRO A 78 6.10 -9.71 0.65
N GLY A 79 6.88 -9.64 1.73
CA GLY A 79 7.52 -10.78 2.38
C GLY A 79 9.04 -10.85 2.15
N GLY A 80 9.68 -11.83 2.79
CA GLY A 80 11.13 -12.01 2.72
C GLY A 80 11.91 -10.83 3.33
N PHE A 81 12.79 -10.24 2.51
CA PHE A 81 13.61 -9.08 2.90
C PHE A 81 12.83 -7.76 2.93
N PHE A 82 11.64 -7.71 2.32
CA PHE A 82 10.81 -6.51 2.31
C PHE A 82 10.00 -6.42 3.60
N LYS A 83 10.40 -5.49 4.48
CA LYS A 83 9.83 -5.33 5.83
C LYS A 83 8.71 -4.29 5.93
N VAL A 84 8.52 -3.47 4.91
CA VAL A 84 7.48 -2.42 4.89
C VAL A 84 6.66 -2.50 3.60
N PHE A 85 5.54 -1.78 3.55
CA PHE A 85 4.65 -1.78 2.38
C PHE A 85 5.30 -1.15 1.14
N PHE A 86 4.82 -1.55 -0.03
CA PHE A 86 5.17 -1.00 -1.34
C PHE A 86 3.89 -0.66 -2.09
N TYR A 87 3.87 0.47 -2.80
CA TYR A 87 2.64 1.04 -3.33
C TYR A 87 1.96 0.13 -4.36
N TRP A 88 2.63 -0.20 -5.47
CA TRP A 88 2.01 -1.02 -6.50
C TRP A 88 1.82 -2.50 -6.08
N ASP A 89 2.69 -3.06 -5.22
CA ASP A 89 2.54 -4.41 -4.67
C ASP A 89 1.24 -4.52 -3.87
N THR A 90 0.90 -3.46 -3.12
CA THR A 90 -0.32 -3.41 -2.32
C THR A 90 -1.57 -3.55 -3.19
N TYR A 91 -1.54 -3.16 -4.47
CA TYR A 91 -2.69 -3.35 -5.37
C TYR A 91 -3.02 -4.83 -5.54
N TRP A 92 -2.01 -5.64 -5.82
CA TRP A 92 -2.15 -7.08 -6.00
C TRP A 92 -2.46 -7.79 -4.68
N ILE A 93 -1.89 -7.32 -3.58
CA ILE A 93 -2.24 -7.80 -2.24
C ILE A 93 -3.72 -7.56 -1.97
N LEU A 94 -4.23 -6.35 -2.20
CA LEU A 94 -5.65 -6.01 -2.00
C LEU A 94 -6.58 -6.92 -2.79
N LYS A 95 -6.23 -7.29 -4.04
CA LYS A 95 -7.00 -8.29 -4.81
C LYS A 95 -7.12 -9.63 -4.07
N GLY A 96 -6.03 -10.13 -3.50
CA GLY A 96 -6.02 -11.35 -2.69
C GLY A 96 -6.82 -11.21 -1.39
N LEU A 97 -6.72 -10.05 -0.73
CA LEU A 97 -7.48 -9.74 0.49
C LEU A 97 -8.98 -9.70 0.23
N TYR A 98 -9.41 -9.08 -0.86
CA TYR A 98 -10.82 -9.06 -1.27
C TYR A 98 -11.36 -10.47 -1.50
N PHE A 99 -10.63 -11.30 -2.23
CA PHE A 99 -11.03 -12.69 -2.43
C PHE A 99 -11.07 -13.47 -1.11
N SER A 100 -10.19 -13.13 -0.17
CA SER A 100 -10.15 -13.65 1.20
C SER A 100 -11.19 -13.06 2.16
N ASN A 101 -12.08 -12.19 1.69
CA ASN A 101 -13.10 -11.50 2.48
C ASN A 101 -12.53 -10.59 3.60
N LEU A 102 -11.31 -10.08 3.43
CA LEU A 102 -10.61 -9.20 4.38
C LEU A 102 -10.90 -7.72 4.08
N ILE A 103 -12.17 -7.34 4.14
CA ILE A 103 -12.66 -6.02 3.70
C ILE A 103 -12.27 -4.91 4.69
N GLU A 104 -12.36 -5.15 6.00
CA GLU A 104 -11.99 -4.16 7.03
C GLU A 104 -10.49 -3.87 6.99
N THR A 105 -9.68 -4.94 6.88
CA THR A 105 -8.23 -4.82 6.70
C THR A 105 -7.90 -4.03 5.44
N SER A 106 -8.56 -4.33 4.32
CA SER A 106 -8.35 -3.60 3.07
C SER A 106 -8.68 -2.12 3.20
N TYR A 107 -9.74 -1.77 3.94
CA TYR A 107 -10.08 -0.38 4.23
C TYR A 107 -8.99 0.34 5.05
N GLY A 108 -8.43 -0.33 6.07
CA GLY A 108 -7.29 0.17 6.83
C GLY A 108 -6.06 0.45 5.95
N VAL A 109 -5.76 -0.46 5.03
CA VAL A 109 -4.67 -0.28 4.06
C VAL A 109 -4.91 0.91 3.13
N LEU A 110 -6.14 1.11 2.64
CA LEU A 110 -6.50 2.27 1.82
C LEU A 110 -6.36 3.58 2.60
N LYS A 111 -6.77 3.60 3.87
CA LYS A 111 -6.58 4.75 4.76
C LYS A 111 -5.10 5.09 4.99
N ASN A 112 -4.19 4.12 4.90
CA ASN A 112 -2.76 4.40 4.94
C ASN A 112 -2.29 5.20 3.71
N PHE A 113 -2.78 4.88 2.51
CA PHE A 113 -2.47 5.68 1.31
C PHE A 113 -3.15 7.05 1.32
N ALA A 114 -4.37 7.14 1.85
CA ALA A 114 -5.02 8.42 2.13
C ALA A 114 -4.17 9.30 3.06
N HIS A 115 -3.64 8.72 4.14
CA HIS A 115 -2.71 9.38 5.03
C HIS A 115 -1.46 9.87 4.27
N LEU A 116 -0.79 9.00 3.50
CA LEU A 116 0.39 9.41 2.73
C LEU A 116 0.10 10.53 1.75
N LEU A 117 -1.03 10.50 1.03
CA LEU A 117 -1.44 11.61 0.16
C LEU A 117 -1.65 12.91 0.92
N ASN A 118 -2.23 12.85 2.13
CA ASN A 118 -2.46 14.02 2.95
C ASN A 118 -1.17 14.66 3.47
N TYR A 119 -0.22 13.86 3.93
CA TYR A 119 1.03 14.37 4.52
C TYR A 119 2.18 14.56 3.53
N HIS A 120 2.30 13.70 2.51
CA HIS A 120 3.39 13.74 1.52
C HIS A 120 3.00 14.35 0.18
N GLY A 121 1.71 14.51 -0.10
CA GLY A 121 1.19 15.04 -1.37
C GLY A 121 1.13 14.02 -2.50
N PHE A 122 1.73 12.84 -2.34
CA PHE A 122 1.71 11.71 -3.26
C PHE A 122 1.96 10.40 -2.51
N ILE A 123 1.72 9.27 -3.15
CA ILE A 123 2.04 7.95 -2.58
C ILE A 123 3.49 7.58 -2.95
N PRO A 124 4.41 7.49 -1.98
CA PRO A 124 5.79 7.07 -2.23
C PRO A 124 5.85 5.58 -2.62
N ASN A 125 6.94 5.19 -3.26
CA ASN A 125 7.20 3.81 -3.68
C ASN A 125 7.05 2.81 -2.52
N SER A 126 7.49 3.19 -1.31
CA SER A 126 7.48 2.33 -0.14
C SER A 126 7.44 3.15 1.14
N GLY A 127 7.08 2.50 2.25
CA GLY A 127 7.22 3.04 3.60
C GLY A 127 8.67 3.23 4.06
N ASN A 128 9.68 2.91 3.23
CA ASN A 128 11.08 3.20 3.53
C ASN A 128 11.45 4.64 3.15
N ILE A 129 12.08 5.38 4.06
CA ILE A 129 12.43 6.79 3.84
C ILE A 129 13.37 7.01 2.63
N GLN A 130 14.22 6.05 2.30
CA GLN A 130 15.11 6.11 1.12
C GLN A 130 14.34 6.06 -0.20
N LEU A 131 13.11 5.54 -0.17
CA LEU A 131 12.21 5.42 -1.31
C LEU A 131 11.15 6.55 -1.34
N SER A 132 11.17 7.45 -0.36
CA SER A 132 10.20 8.54 -0.18
C SER A 132 10.23 9.64 -1.25
N ARG A 133 11.23 9.66 -2.13
CA ARG A 133 11.42 10.70 -3.17
C ARG A 133 10.96 10.25 -4.55
N ARG A 134 10.32 9.09 -4.67
CA ARG A 134 9.78 8.57 -5.92
C ARG A 134 8.49 7.80 -5.67
N SER A 135 7.61 7.77 -6.65
CA SER A 135 6.40 6.96 -6.61
C SER A 135 6.62 5.61 -7.34
N GLN A 136 5.55 4.89 -7.56
CA GLN A 136 5.43 3.65 -8.34
C GLN A 136 4.25 3.80 -9.32
N PRO A 137 3.99 2.81 -10.20
CA PRO A 137 2.79 2.84 -11.04
C PRO A 137 1.53 3.19 -10.22
N PRO A 138 0.78 4.23 -10.59
CA PRO A 138 -0.30 4.77 -9.75
C PRO A 138 -1.55 3.92 -9.86
N PHE A 139 -1.76 3.04 -8.88
CA PHE A 139 -2.90 2.13 -8.81
C PHE A 139 -4.02 2.58 -7.85
N PHE A 140 -3.88 3.71 -7.15
CA PHE A 140 -4.82 4.10 -6.09
C PHE A 140 -6.26 4.28 -6.59
N THR A 141 -6.48 4.90 -7.76
CA THR A 141 -7.83 4.99 -8.36
C THR A 141 -8.42 3.59 -8.61
N GLN A 142 -7.61 2.64 -9.04
CA GLN A 142 -8.07 1.26 -9.26
C GLN A 142 -8.37 0.56 -7.93
N MET A 143 -7.55 0.77 -6.90
CA MET A 143 -7.81 0.26 -5.55
C MET A 143 -9.13 0.80 -4.98
N ILE A 144 -9.41 2.09 -5.16
CA ILE A 144 -10.68 2.73 -4.78
C ILE A 144 -11.85 2.11 -5.53
N LYS A 145 -11.72 1.98 -6.86
CA LYS A 145 -12.75 1.35 -7.69
C LYS A 145 -13.07 -0.07 -7.22
N ASP A 146 -12.04 -0.88 -6.98
CA ASP A 146 -12.22 -2.27 -6.57
C ASP A 146 -12.92 -2.38 -5.21
N TYR A 147 -12.52 -1.56 -4.23
CA TYR A 147 -13.17 -1.52 -2.93
C TYR A 147 -14.64 -1.10 -3.02
N PHE A 148 -14.94 -0.07 -3.82
CA PHE A 148 -16.31 0.35 -4.07
C PHE A 148 -17.11 -0.74 -4.78
N ASP A 149 -16.54 -1.43 -5.76
CA ASP A 149 -17.25 -2.45 -6.51
C ASP A 149 -17.71 -3.61 -5.62
N ILE A 150 -16.93 -3.95 -4.60
CA ILE A 150 -17.25 -5.00 -3.63
C ILE A 150 -18.26 -4.52 -2.60
N THR A 151 -18.04 -3.33 -2.03
CA THR A 151 -18.81 -2.86 -0.85
C THR A 151 -20.05 -2.06 -1.22
N LYS A 152 -20.09 -1.51 -2.44
CA LYS A 152 -21.07 -0.51 -2.91
C LYS A 152 -21.23 0.68 -1.96
N ASN A 153 -20.24 0.96 -1.12
CA ASN A 153 -20.29 2.01 -0.12
C ASN A 153 -20.05 3.38 -0.76
N LYS A 154 -21.11 4.19 -0.88
CA LYS A 154 -21.02 5.54 -1.47
C LYS A 154 -20.29 6.54 -0.58
N SER A 155 -20.37 6.40 0.75
CA SER A 155 -19.63 7.27 1.69
C SER A 155 -18.12 7.08 1.54
N PHE A 156 -17.68 5.85 1.30
CA PHE A 156 -16.28 5.56 0.94
C PHE A 156 -15.84 6.35 -0.30
N LEU A 157 -16.64 6.37 -1.37
CA LEU A 157 -16.29 7.14 -2.57
C LEU A 157 -16.23 8.64 -2.30
N GLN A 158 -17.15 9.18 -1.49
CA GLN A 158 -17.14 10.59 -1.11
C GLN A 158 -15.85 10.97 -0.37
N GLU A 159 -15.34 10.06 0.48
CA GLU A 159 -14.08 10.25 1.21
C GLU A 159 -12.84 10.09 0.30
N PHE A 160 -12.83 9.09 -0.59
CA PHE A 160 -11.62 8.69 -1.32
C PHE A 160 -11.45 9.32 -2.71
N LEU A 161 -12.52 9.76 -3.36
CA LEU A 161 -12.43 10.37 -4.69
C LEU A 161 -11.59 11.66 -4.70
N PRO A 162 -11.71 12.59 -3.73
CA PRO A 162 -10.84 13.76 -3.67
C PRO A 162 -9.35 13.41 -3.51
N LEU A 163 -9.05 12.28 -2.88
CA LEU A 163 -7.66 11.81 -2.71
C LEU A 163 -7.09 11.26 -4.03
N ALA A 164 -7.91 10.57 -4.83
CA ALA A 164 -7.51 10.15 -6.18
C ALA A 164 -7.23 11.36 -7.09
N GLU A 165 -8.07 12.38 -7.03
CA GLU A 165 -7.84 13.65 -7.74
C GLU A 165 -6.56 14.34 -7.28
N LYS A 166 -6.27 14.32 -5.98
CA LYS A 166 -5.04 14.86 -5.41
C LYS A 166 -3.80 14.14 -5.96
N GLU A 167 -3.82 12.81 -6.05
CA GLU A 167 -2.72 12.06 -6.64
C GLU A 167 -2.55 12.40 -8.13
N LEU A 168 -3.64 12.41 -8.90
CA LEU A 168 -3.59 12.75 -10.33
C LEU A 168 -3.06 14.17 -10.56
N LYS A 169 -3.47 15.13 -9.73
CA LYS A 169 -2.97 16.51 -9.76
C LYS A 169 -1.46 16.54 -9.50
N TRP A 170 -0.96 15.77 -8.54
CA TRP A 170 0.47 15.66 -8.29
C TRP A 170 1.22 15.08 -9.50
N TRP A 171 0.70 14.03 -10.14
CA TRP A 171 1.28 13.48 -11.38
C TRP A 171 1.30 14.51 -12.51
N ASN A 172 0.20 15.26 -12.70
CA ASN A 172 0.13 16.34 -13.68
C ASN A 172 1.19 17.42 -13.44
N GLN A 173 1.39 17.82 -12.19
CA GLN A 173 2.31 18.90 -11.85
C GLN A 173 3.78 18.48 -11.89
N ASN A 174 4.09 17.25 -11.45
CA ASN A 174 5.48 16.85 -11.16
C ASN A 174 6.01 15.77 -12.10
N ARG A 175 5.15 15.15 -12.91
CA ARG A 175 5.50 13.99 -13.74
C ARG A 175 5.01 14.07 -15.18
N SER A 176 4.33 15.16 -15.54
CA SER A 176 3.91 15.36 -16.93
C SER A 176 5.05 15.90 -17.79
N ILE A 177 5.07 15.49 -19.05
CA ILE A 177 5.95 16.00 -20.09
C ILE A 177 5.14 16.23 -21.36
N ILE A 178 5.57 17.18 -22.18
CA ILE A 178 5.09 17.31 -23.56
C ILE A 178 6.03 16.48 -24.44
N PHE A 179 5.49 15.42 -25.03
CA PHE A 179 6.21 14.56 -25.96
C PHE A 179 5.77 14.88 -27.39
N GLU A 180 6.70 15.32 -28.23
CA GLU A 180 6.44 15.57 -29.64
C GLU A 180 6.65 14.28 -30.46
N PHE A 181 5.64 13.89 -31.23
CA PHE A 181 5.72 12.76 -32.16
C PHE A 181 5.03 13.09 -33.47
N LYS A 182 5.77 13.03 -34.58
CA LYS A 182 5.28 13.34 -35.94
C LYS A 182 4.60 14.72 -36.03
N GLY A 183 5.20 15.75 -35.43
CA GLY A 183 4.68 17.12 -35.45
C GLY A 183 3.41 17.33 -34.60
N LYS A 184 3.06 16.39 -33.71
CA LYS A 184 1.97 16.51 -32.75
C LYS A 184 2.51 16.42 -31.32
N ASN A 185 1.99 17.29 -30.46
CA ASN A 185 2.33 17.32 -29.03
C ASN A 185 1.35 16.46 -28.22
N TYR A 186 1.91 15.61 -27.36
CA TYR A 186 1.16 14.72 -26.46
C TYR A 186 1.55 15.02 -25.01
N LEU A 187 0.55 15.27 -24.16
CA LEU A 187 0.77 15.28 -22.71
C LEU A 187 0.90 13.84 -22.23
N MET A 188 2.07 13.49 -21.70
CA MET A 188 2.38 12.14 -21.21
C MET A 188 2.89 12.22 -19.77
N PHE A 189 2.90 11.08 -19.07
CA PHE A 189 3.53 10.96 -17.76
C PHE A 189 4.83 10.16 -17.87
N GLN A 190 5.83 10.52 -17.06
CA GLN A 190 7.09 9.80 -16.95
C GLN A 190 7.39 9.40 -15.51
N TYR A 191 8.13 8.29 -15.34
CA TYR A 191 8.70 7.94 -14.04
C TYR A 191 9.98 8.76 -13.80
N LYS A 192 10.06 9.40 -12.62
CA LYS A 192 11.21 10.25 -12.23
C LYS A 192 11.49 10.13 -10.72
N VAL A 193 12.77 10.22 -10.36
CA VAL A 193 13.26 10.35 -8.99
C VAL A 193 13.42 11.83 -8.62
N GLY A 194 12.96 12.23 -7.43
CA GLY A 194 12.94 13.61 -6.96
C GLY A 194 11.51 14.08 -6.67
N LYS A 195 11.30 14.96 -5.69
CA LYS A 195 9.96 15.52 -5.44
C LYS A 195 9.52 16.50 -6.53
N GLU A 196 10.48 17.04 -7.29
CA GLU A 196 10.34 17.99 -8.40
C GLU A 196 11.03 17.43 -9.66
#